data_AF-A0AAE3GTI1-F1
#
_entry.id   AF-A0AAE3GTI1-F1
#
_cell.length_a   1.000
_cell.length_b   1.000
_cell.length_c   1.000
_cell.angle_alpha   90.00
_cell.angle_beta   90.00
_cell.angle_gamma   90.00
#
_symmetry.space_group_name_H-M   'P 1'
#
loop_
_entity.id
_entity.type
_entity.pdbx_description
1 polymer ?
#
loop_
_entity_poly.entity_id
_entity_poly.type
_entity_poly.pdbx_seq_one_letter_code
_entity_poly.pdbx_strand_id
1 'polypeptide(L)'
;MIDLFLVMMLGFLGSFGHCAGMCGPLTVAFSLSHKSDTPPTWKQQFYFHSLLNLGRLASYAIVGFGIGALGSILIAGGQFAGLDSILRRGMAIFTGVLLVWFGLSQIKPNWMPRLPILHPLIQGNLHQKLGKAMVKVSEYGHWWTPALLGIVWGLIPCGFLYAAQIKAAETGNFWLGGATMLAFGLGTFPTMLGVGVSTALVSTNRRSQLFRMGGWVTLTIGILTLLRTGDMVDYTGHAALLCLMLALIARPISRFWPNPLRYRRALGVGAFVLSLAHVSYMFDHTFSWNLPALSFMLPIHQVGMWAGIIALALITPAALTSFDSLMSYLGKRWRQIHLLSVPALILCAIHVGLVGSHYLGELESTTIQQLRTVFLGALTLGVLLVRWRLAWLLLSLDKFYVPPNQSK
;
A
#
# COMPACT_ATOMS: atom_id res chain seq x y z
N MET A 1 -14.83 -20.66 -8.66
CA MET A 1 -14.05 -20.39 -9.88
C MET A 1 -13.01 -19.33 -9.52
N ILE A 2 -11.73 -19.58 -9.77
CA ILE A 2 -10.68 -18.59 -9.45
C ILE A 2 -10.68 -17.57 -10.59
N ASP A 3 -11.05 -16.33 -10.29
CA ASP A 3 -10.83 -15.23 -11.22
C ASP A 3 -9.33 -14.89 -11.25
N LEU A 4 -8.60 -15.60 -12.10
CA LEU A 4 -7.19 -15.29 -12.43
C LEU A 4 -7.05 -13.81 -12.82
N PHE A 5 -8.09 -13.24 -13.44
CA PHE A 5 -8.17 -11.81 -13.75
C PHE A 5 -8.13 -10.93 -12.49
N LEU A 6 -8.89 -11.26 -11.44
CA LEU A 6 -8.85 -10.51 -10.17
C LEU A 6 -7.47 -10.62 -9.51
N VAL A 7 -6.85 -11.80 -9.53
CA VAL A 7 -5.49 -12.00 -8.99
C VAL A 7 -4.45 -11.18 -9.77
N MET A 8 -4.59 -11.11 -11.09
CA MET A 8 -3.76 -10.28 -11.95
C MET A 8 -3.96 -8.78 -11.69
N MET A 9 -5.21 -8.32 -11.56
CA MET A 9 -5.53 -6.94 -11.21
C MET A 9 -5.02 -6.56 -9.82
N LEU A 10 -5.16 -7.47 -8.85
CA LEU A 10 -4.58 -7.33 -7.52
C LEU A 10 -3.07 -7.14 -7.62
N GLY A 11 -2.39 -8.04 -8.36
CA GLY A 11 -0.96 -7.95 -8.65
C GLY A 11 -0.56 -6.61 -9.24
N PHE A 12 -1.29 -6.12 -10.24
CA PHE A 12 -1.04 -4.83 -10.90
C PHE A 12 -1.21 -3.64 -9.95
N LEU A 13 -2.36 -3.53 -9.30
CA LEU A 13 -2.71 -2.42 -8.41
C LEU A 13 -1.81 -2.39 -7.16
N GLY A 14 -1.57 -3.54 -6.53
CA GLY A 14 -0.71 -3.64 -5.35
C GLY A 14 0.77 -3.39 -5.67
N SER A 15 1.20 -3.60 -6.91
CA SER A 15 2.57 -3.34 -7.35
C SER A 15 2.92 -1.83 -7.34
N PHE A 16 1.96 -0.92 -7.57
CA PHE A 16 2.21 0.53 -7.58
C PHE A 16 2.64 1.10 -6.23
N GLY A 17 2.14 0.56 -5.12
CA GLY A 17 2.51 1.01 -3.77
C GLY A 17 3.66 0.20 -3.18
N HIS A 18 3.50 -1.11 -3.13
CA HIS A 18 4.41 -1.99 -2.39
C HIS A 18 5.64 -2.36 -3.21
N CYS A 19 5.45 -2.89 -4.42
CA CYS A 19 6.58 -3.34 -5.23
C CYS A 19 7.39 -2.13 -5.75
N ALA A 20 6.76 -1.05 -6.20
CA ALA A 20 7.49 0.16 -6.63
C ALA A 20 8.30 0.77 -5.47
N GLY A 21 7.78 0.72 -4.24
CA GLY A 21 8.42 1.26 -3.06
C GLY A 21 9.55 0.39 -2.50
N MET A 22 9.34 -0.92 -2.36
CA MET A 22 10.31 -1.85 -1.73
C MET A 22 11.21 -2.54 -2.76
N CYS A 23 10.59 -3.03 -3.84
CA CYS A 23 11.25 -3.81 -4.87
C CYS A 23 11.96 -2.93 -5.91
N GLY A 24 11.42 -1.74 -6.19
CA GLY A 24 12.04 -0.72 -7.05
C GLY A 24 13.52 -0.46 -6.77
N PRO A 25 13.92 -0.10 -5.53
CA PRO A 25 15.33 0.09 -5.17
C PRO A 25 16.28 -1.05 -5.52
N LEU A 26 15.86 -2.29 -5.33
CA LEU A 26 16.68 -3.46 -5.58
C LEU A 26 16.86 -3.67 -7.08
N THR A 27 15.78 -3.57 -7.87
CA THR A 27 15.87 -3.69 -9.34
C THR A 27 16.85 -2.68 -9.94
N VAL A 28 16.87 -1.49 -9.35
CA VAL A 28 17.74 -0.40 -9.74
C VAL A 28 19.20 -0.66 -9.36
N ALA A 29 19.44 -1.13 -8.13
CA ALA A 29 20.78 -1.47 -7.67
C ALA A 29 21.42 -2.57 -8.52
N PHE A 30 20.65 -3.57 -8.95
CA PHE A 30 21.14 -4.64 -9.85
C PHE A 30 21.47 -4.12 -11.26
N SER A 31 20.65 -3.20 -11.80
CA SER A 31 20.89 -2.59 -13.12
C SER A 31 22.16 -1.74 -13.16
N LEU A 32 22.51 -1.08 -12.05
CA LEU A 32 23.72 -0.25 -11.94
C LEU A 32 24.98 -1.03 -11.57
N SER A 33 24.83 -2.15 -10.88
CA SER A 33 25.96 -3.03 -10.51
C SER A 33 26.42 -3.88 -11.69
N HIS A 34 25.65 -3.90 -12.79
CA HIS A 34 26.08 -4.53 -14.03
C HIS A 34 27.15 -3.67 -14.70
N LYS A 35 28.37 -4.21 -14.78
CA LYS A 35 29.54 -3.52 -15.35
C LYS A 35 29.37 -3.41 -16.86
N SER A 36 29.07 -2.20 -17.34
CA SER A 36 29.08 -1.86 -18.75
C SER A 36 29.98 -0.63 -18.94
N ASP A 37 30.96 -0.71 -19.85
CA ASP A 37 31.92 0.37 -20.13
C ASP A 37 31.27 1.62 -20.79
N THR A 38 30.01 1.50 -21.21
CA THR A 38 29.21 2.59 -21.78
C THR A 38 27.96 2.83 -20.94
N PRO A 39 27.47 4.08 -20.84
CA PRO A 39 26.20 4.36 -20.17
C PRO A 39 25.08 3.50 -20.80
N PRO A 40 24.29 2.78 -20.00
CA PRO A 40 23.36 1.79 -20.51
C PRO A 40 22.28 2.46 -21.36
N THR A 41 22.06 1.95 -22.58
CA THR A 41 21.02 2.44 -23.48
C THR A 41 19.63 2.00 -22.99
N TRP A 42 18.59 2.78 -23.27
CA TRP A 42 17.20 2.44 -22.91
C TRP A 42 16.79 1.00 -23.30
N LYS A 43 17.23 0.53 -24.48
CA LYS A 43 17.02 -0.85 -24.95
C LYS A 43 17.71 -1.91 -24.07
N GLN A 44 18.93 -1.64 -23.60
CA GLN A 44 19.67 -2.55 -22.73
C GLN A 44 19.02 -2.66 -21.35
N GLN A 45 18.49 -1.56 -20.82
CA GLN A 45 17.77 -1.59 -19.55
C GLN A 45 16.41 -2.28 -19.67
N PHE A 46 15.67 -2.02 -20.75
CA PHE A 46 14.43 -2.74 -21.03
C PHE A 46 14.68 -4.25 -21.08
N TYR A 47 15.74 -4.70 -21.78
CA TYR A 47 16.13 -6.10 -21.85
C TYR A 47 16.51 -6.65 -20.46
N PHE A 48 17.39 -5.98 -19.73
CA PHE A 48 17.82 -6.37 -18.39
C PHE A 48 16.64 -6.54 -17.43
N HIS A 49 15.75 -5.55 -17.36
CA HIS A 49 14.60 -5.59 -16.47
C HIS A 49 13.53 -6.59 -16.93
N SER A 50 13.42 -6.86 -18.22
CA SER A 50 12.53 -7.92 -18.73
C SER A 50 13.01 -9.29 -18.28
N LEU A 51 14.31 -9.61 -18.46
CA LEU A 51 14.89 -10.88 -17.98
C LEU A 51 14.81 -11.02 -16.46
N LEU A 52 15.08 -9.94 -15.72
CA LEU A 52 14.94 -9.91 -14.26
C LEU A 52 13.52 -10.27 -13.83
N ASN A 53 12.50 -9.67 -14.44
CA ASN A 53 11.13 -9.97 -14.09
C ASN A 53 10.69 -11.36 -14.59
N LEU A 54 11.19 -11.85 -15.73
CA LEU A 54 10.94 -13.23 -16.18
C LEU A 54 11.47 -14.26 -15.17
N GLY A 55 12.66 -14.05 -14.62
CA GLY A 55 13.19 -14.88 -13.53
C GLY A 55 12.29 -14.86 -12.29
N ARG A 56 11.76 -13.69 -11.94
CA ARG A 56 10.81 -13.53 -10.83
C ARG A 56 9.48 -14.24 -11.09
N LEU A 57 8.94 -14.18 -12.31
CA LEU A 57 7.74 -14.91 -12.71
C LEU A 57 7.95 -16.42 -12.59
N ALA A 58 9.11 -16.93 -13.02
CA ALA A 58 9.47 -18.34 -12.89
C ALA A 58 9.52 -18.77 -11.41
N SER A 59 10.16 -17.98 -10.56
CA SER A 59 10.19 -18.22 -9.11
C SER A 59 8.78 -18.28 -8.50
N TYR A 60 7.91 -17.33 -8.86
CA TYR A 60 6.52 -17.31 -8.39
C TYR A 60 5.73 -18.53 -8.85
N ALA A 61 5.90 -18.95 -10.10
CA ALA A 61 5.26 -20.15 -10.62
C ALA A 61 5.70 -21.40 -9.84
N ILE A 62 7.01 -21.59 -9.64
CA ILE A 62 7.60 -22.72 -8.91
C ILE A 62 7.03 -22.79 -7.48
N VAL A 63 7.01 -21.65 -6.79
CA VAL A 63 6.44 -21.58 -5.43
C VAL A 63 4.93 -21.85 -5.45
N GLY A 64 4.21 -21.34 -6.44
CA GLY A 64 2.78 -21.58 -6.60
C GLY A 64 2.43 -23.05 -6.86
N PHE A 65 3.19 -23.74 -7.70
CA PHE A 65 3.07 -25.18 -7.92
C PHE A 65 3.27 -25.95 -6.62
N GLY A 66 4.32 -25.63 -5.87
CA GLY A 66 4.63 -26.27 -4.59
C GLY A 66 3.55 -26.04 -3.54
N ILE A 67 3.14 -24.79 -3.33
CA ILE A 67 2.14 -24.43 -2.31
C ILE A 67 0.73 -24.91 -2.70
N GLY A 68 0.39 -24.90 -3.99
CA GLY A 68 -0.87 -25.47 -4.49
C GLY A 68 -0.96 -26.98 -4.28
N ALA A 69 0.13 -27.72 -4.48
CA ALA A 69 0.19 -29.15 -4.17
C ALA A 69 0.13 -29.41 -2.66
N LEU A 70 0.83 -28.63 -1.84
CA LEU A 70 0.71 -28.72 -0.38
C LEU A 70 -0.73 -28.43 0.05
N GLY A 71 -1.39 -27.43 -0.55
CA GLY A 71 -2.81 -27.14 -0.36
C GLY A 71 -3.70 -28.35 -0.65
N SER A 72 -3.44 -29.11 -1.73
CA SER A 72 -4.24 -30.31 -2.04
C SER A 72 -4.19 -31.37 -0.94
N ILE A 73 -3.02 -31.53 -0.28
CA ILE A 73 -2.79 -32.53 0.77
C ILE A 73 -3.50 -32.09 2.06
N LEU A 74 -3.36 -30.83 2.43
CA LEU A 74 -3.99 -30.33 3.65
C LEU A 74 -5.54 -30.22 3.51
N ILE A 75 -6.09 -29.98 2.31
CA ILE A 75 -7.56 -29.97 2.06
C ILE A 75 -8.10 -31.39 2.12
N ALA A 76 -7.41 -32.35 1.50
CA ALA A 76 -7.77 -33.76 1.58
C ALA A 76 -7.70 -34.32 3.02
N GLY A 77 -6.80 -33.78 3.86
CA GLY A 77 -6.66 -34.18 5.26
C GLY A 77 -7.67 -33.58 6.25
N GLY A 78 -8.61 -32.72 5.81
CA GLY A 78 -9.64 -32.12 6.67
C GLY A 78 -9.13 -31.12 7.73
N GLN A 79 -7.82 -30.87 7.80
CA GLN A 79 -7.21 -30.04 8.85
C GLN A 79 -7.33 -28.52 8.59
N PHE A 80 -7.78 -28.09 7.41
CA PHE A 80 -7.91 -26.66 7.10
C PHE A 80 -9.08 -25.95 7.80
N ALA A 81 -10.08 -26.67 8.30
CA ALA A 81 -11.28 -26.05 8.86
C ALA A 81 -11.03 -25.23 10.15
N GLY A 82 -9.90 -25.42 10.84
CA GLY A 82 -9.54 -24.67 12.05
C GLY A 82 -8.16 -23.99 12.04
N LEU A 83 -7.23 -24.41 11.17
CA LEU A 83 -5.87 -23.88 11.11
C LEU A 83 -5.74 -22.56 10.32
N ASP A 84 -6.72 -22.24 9.46
CA ASP A 84 -6.66 -21.07 8.58
C ASP A 84 -6.55 -19.75 9.35
N SER A 85 -7.33 -19.58 10.43
CA SER A 85 -7.31 -18.34 11.23
C SER A 85 -5.98 -18.11 11.95
N ILE A 86 -5.41 -19.14 12.58
CA ILE A 86 -4.18 -19.03 13.40
C ILE A 86 -2.95 -18.89 12.53
N LEU A 87 -2.79 -19.70 11.48
CA LEU A 87 -1.64 -19.61 10.58
C LEU A 87 -1.68 -18.31 9.78
N ARG A 88 -2.85 -17.88 9.28
CA ARG A 88 -3.00 -16.60 8.57
C ARG A 88 -2.71 -15.41 9.47
N ARG A 89 -3.14 -15.45 10.73
CA ARG A 89 -2.86 -14.40 11.72
C ARG A 89 -1.38 -14.39 12.12
N GLY A 90 -0.76 -15.55 12.32
CA GLY A 90 0.67 -15.67 12.61
C GLY A 90 1.54 -15.15 11.45
N MET A 91 1.23 -15.55 10.21
CA MET A 91 1.90 -15.05 9.01
C MET A 91 1.69 -13.54 8.83
N ALA A 92 0.48 -13.02 9.09
CA ALA A 92 0.20 -11.59 9.00
C ALA A 92 0.98 -10.78 10.05
N ILE A 93 1.05 -11.25 11.30
CA ILE A 93 1.85 -10.59 12.35
C ILE A 93 3.34 -10.61 11.97
N PHE A 94 3.87 -11.78 11.60
CA PHE A 94 5.26 -11.92 11.19
C PHE A 94 5.61 -11.00 10.01
N THR A 95 4.76 -10.99 9.00
CA THR A 95 4.85 -10.11 7.84
C THR A 95 4.80 -8.64 8.23
N GLY A 96 3.84 -8.25 9.07
CA GLY A 96 3.66 -6.87 9.51
C GLY A 96 4.88 -6.36 10.25
N VAL A 97 5.45 -7.16 11.17
CA VAL A 97 6.69 -6.82 11.90
C VAL A 97 7.85 -6.63 10.92
N LEU A 98 8.02 -7.55 9.96
CA LEU A 98 9.07 -7.44 8.96
C LEU A 98 8.91 -6.20 8.06
N LEU A 99 7.69 -5.89 7.62
CA LEU A 99 7.43 -4.70 6.80
C LEU A 99 7.66 -3.39 7.57
N VAL A 100 7.30 -3.35 8.86
CA VAL A 100 7.63 -2.22 9.74
C VAL A 100 9.15 -2.07 9.87
N TRP A 101 9.87 -3.18 10.10
CA TRP A 101 11.32 -3.22 10.19
C TRP A 101 12.00 -2.72 8.91
N PHE A 102 11.62 -3.26 7.74
CA PHE A 102 12.13 -2.85 6.43
C PHE A 102 11.77 -1.40 6.10
N GLY A 103 10.56 -0.96 6.44
CA GLY A 103 10.11 0.42 6.25
C GLY A 103 10.94 1.42 7.06
N LEU A 104 11.17 1.15 8.35
CA LEU A 104 12.02 1.96 9.22
C LEU A 104 13.47 2.03 8.71
N SER A 105 14.02 0.89 8.30
CA SER A 105 15.38 0.79 7.74
C SER A 105 15.55 1.66 6.48
N GLN A 106 14.54 1.73 5.62
CA GLN A 106 14.55 2.56 4.41
C GLN A 106 14.37 4.07 4.68
N ILE A 107 13.64 4.45 5.74
CA ILE A 107 13.38 5.86 6.08
C ILE A 107 14.63 6.53 6.71
N LYS A 108 15.27 5.83 7.66
CA LYS A 108 16.51 6.26 8.32
C LYS A 108 17.40 5.04 8.63
N PRO A 109 18.43 4.78 7.81
CA PRO A 109 19.37 3.67 8.03
C PRO A 109 20.06 3.68 9.40
N ASN A 110 20.28 4.88 9.98
CA ASN A 110 21.06 5.07 11.22
C ASN A 110 20.21 5.05 12.50
N TRP A 111 18.89 4.84 12.44
CA TRP A 111 18.00 5.00 13.59
C TRP A 111 17.55 3.68 14.23
N MET A 112 17.95 2.54 13.67
CA MET A 112 17.59 1.24 14.24
C MET A 112 18.40 0.97 15.51
N PRO A 113 17.76 0.78 16.69
CA PRO A 113 18.47 0.30 17.86
C PRO A 113 19.02 -1.09 17.54
N ARG A 114 20.31 -1.30 17.81
CA ARG A 114 20.98 -2.59 17.64
C ARG A 114 20.36 -3.58 18.63
N LEU A 115 19.28 -4.25 18.23
CA LEU A 115 18.57 -5.20 19.09
C LEU A 115 19.48 -6.43 19.33
N PRO A 116 19.87 -6.71 20.58
CA PRO A 116 20.85 -7.74 20.92
C PRO A 116 20.38 -9.18 20.64
N ILE A 117 19.08 -9.40 20.42
CA ILE A 117 18.52 -10.74 20.17
C ILE A 117 18.70 -11.19 18.71
N LEU A 118 18.79 -10.25 17.76
CA LEU A 118 19.06 -10.56 16.35
C LEU A 118 20.56 -10.65 16.03
N HIS A 119 21.42 -10.49 17.04
CA HIS A 119 22.87 -10.48 16.93
C HIS A 119 23.47 -11.76 16.29
N PRO A 120 22.95 -12.99 16.50
CA PRO A 120 23.55 -14.19 15.88
C PRO A 120 23.25 -14.32 14.38
N LEU A 121 22.10 -13.81 13.92
CA LEU A 121 21.64 -13.91 12.51
C LEU A 121 22.04 -12.70 11.66
N ILE A 122 22.09 -11.50 12.25
CA ILE A 122 22.49 -10.26 11.56
C ILE A 122 24.02 -10.11 11.49
N GLN A 123 24.78 -10.66 12.45
CA GLN A 123 26.26 -10.74 12.35
C GLN A 123 26.76 -12.01 11.66
N GLY A 124 25.88 -12.96 11.36
CA GLY A 124 26.25 -14.14 10.61
C GLY A 124 26.88 -13.70 9.28
N ASN A 125 28.08 -14.21 9.00
CA ASN A 125 28.76 -14.13 7.71
C ASN A 125 27.83 -14.43 6.51
N LEU A 126 26.66 -15.02 6.72
CA LEU A 126 25.65 -15.32 5.72
C LEU A 126 25.06 -14.07 5.04
N HIS A 127 24.66 -13.00 5.74
CA HIS A 127 24.10 -11.82 5.06
C HIS A 127 25.16 -11.11 4.22
N GLN A 128 26.38 -11.00 4.75
CA GLN A 128 27.52 -10.45 4.01
C GLN A 128 27.99 -11.39 2.89
N LYS A 129 27.94 -12.72 3.06
CA LYS A 129 28.26 -13.70 2.02
C LYS A 129 27.20 -13.74 0.93
N LEU A 130 25.90 -13.67 1.25
CA LEU A 130 24.84 -13.55 0.26
C LEU A 130 24.92 -12.21 -0.47
N GLY A 131 25.14 -11.11 0.25
CA GLY A 131 25.34 -9.80 -0.37
C GLY A 131 26.55 -9.79 -1.31
N LYS A 132 27.71 -10.32 -0.86
CA LYS A 132 28.90 -10.48 -1.69
C LYS A 132 28.71 -11.47 -2.83
N ALA A 133 27.96 -12.55 -2.64
CA ALA A 133 27.64 -13.52 -3.68
C ALA A 133 26.70 -12.92 -4.73
N MET A 134 25.70 -12.14 -4.32
CA MET A 134 24.78 -11.45 -5.23
C MET A 134 25.50 -10.36 -6.02
N VAL A 135 26.42 -9.60 -5.38
CA VAL A 135 27.27 -8.64 -6.08
C VAL A 135 28.23 -9.34 -7.04
N LYS A 136 28.88 -10.43 -6.61
CA LYS A 136 29.77 -11.23 -7.47
C LYS A 136 29.03 -11.85 -8.65
N VAL A 137 27.81 -12.35 -8.43
CA VAL A 137 26.91 -12.84 -9.50
C VAL A 137 26.50 -11.71 -10.44
N SER A 138 26.19 -10.53 -9.90
CA SER A 138 25.90 -9.31 -10.68
C SER A 138 27.07 -8.85 -11.55
N GLU A 139 28.31 -9.12 -11.12
CA GLU A 139 29.53 -8.81 -11.86
C GLU A 139 29.82 -9.78 -13.02
N TYR A 140 29.20 -10.97 -13.03
CA TYR A 140 29.27 -11.87 -14.19
C TYR A 140 28.40 -11.30 -15.32
N GLY A 141 29.05 -10.77 -16.37
CA GLY A 141 28.42 -10.14 -17.54
C GLY A 141 27.67 -11.07 -18.50
N HIS A 142 27.18 -12.23 -18.04
CA HIS A 142 26.42 -13.14 -18.88
C HIS A 142 24.97 -12.68 -19.09
N TRP A 143 24.40 -13.01 -20.25
CA TRP A 143 23.04 -12.60 -20.65
C TRP A 143 21.92 -13.13 -19.72
N TRP A 144 22.16 -14.22 -19.00
CA TRP A 144 21.21 -14.86 -18.07
C TRP A 144 21.34 -14.39 -16.62
N THR A 145 22.37 -13.61 -16.29
CA THR A 145 22.57 -13.04 -14.95
C THR A 145 21.34 -12.28 -14.42
N PRO A 146 20.64 -11.45 -15.22
CA PRO A 146 19.44 -10.77 -14.74
C PRO A 146 18.32 -11.75 -14.38
N ALA A 147 18.13 -12.80 -15.17
CA ALA A 147 17.12 -13.82 -14.87
C ALA A 147 17.43 -14.59 -13.57
N LEU A 148 18.70 -14.94 -13.34
CA LEU A 148 19.12 -15.60 -12.10
C LEU A 148 18.89 -14.71 -10.87
N LEU A 149 19.27 -13.43 -10.97
CA LEU A 149 18.97 -12.43 -9.95
C LEU A 149 17.46 -12.33 -9.70
N GLY A 150 16.66 -12.41 -10.77
CA GLY A 150 15.21 -12.41 -10.72
C GLY A 150 14.62 -13.61 -9.96
N ILE A 151 15.17 -14.81 -10.17
CA ILE A 151 14.75 -16.04 -9.46
C ILE A 151 15.02 -15.92 -7.96
N VAL A 152 16.24 -15.50 -7.60
CA VAL A 152 16.65 -15.33 -6.19
C VAL A 152 15.83 -14.22 -5.54
N TRP A 153 15.59 -13.14 -6.26
CA TRP A 153 14.81 -12.00 -5.79
C TRP A 153 13.31 -12.30 -5.65
N GLY A 154 12.77 -13.13 -6.54
CA GLY A 154 11.39 -13.63 -6.45
C GLY A 154 11.13 -14.48 -5.20
N LEU A 155 12.17 -15.04 -4.58
CA LEU A 155 12.05 -15.79 -3.33
C LEU A 155 12.04 -14.88 -2.09
N ILE A 156 12.21 -13.56 -2.24
CA ILE A 156 12.17 -12.66 -1.08
C ILE A 156 10.74 -12.63 -0.51
N PRO A 157 10.56 -13.01 0.77
CA PRO A 157 9.25 -12.99 1.39
C PRO A 157 8.77 -11.56 1.58
N CYS A 158 7.60 -11.24 1.04
CA CYS A 158 6.90 -9.98 1.33
C CYS A 158 5.41 -10.23 1.54
N GLY A 159 4.76 -9.38 2.33
CA GLY A 159 3.36 -9.58 2.73
C GLY A 159 2.38 -9.64 1.58
N PHE A 160 2.65 -8.86 0.54
CA PHE A 160 1.86 -8.87 -0.67
C PHE A 160 1.99 -10.18 -1.44
N LEU A 161 3.20 -10.76 -1.48
CA LEU A 161 3.46 -12.07 -2.06
C LEU A 161 2.81 -13.19 -1.23
N TYR A 162 2.83 -13.11 0.10
CA TYR A 162 2.19 -14.10 0.97
C TYR A 162 0.67 -14.15 0.78
N ALA A 163 0.01 -13.02 0.58
CA ALA A 163 -1.42 -13.00 0.28
C ALA A 163 -1.74 -13.80 -1.00
N ALA A 164 -0.92 -13.63 -2.05
CA ALA A 164 -1.05 -14.40 -3.28
C ALA A 164 -0.70 -15.89 -3.10
N GLN A 165 0.30 -16.21 -2.28
CA GLN A 165 0.70 -17.59 -1.98
C GLN A 165 -0.36 -18.33 -1.15
N ILE A 166 -0.99 -17.67 -0.18
CA ILE A 166 -2.14 -18.22 0.56
C ILE A 166 -3.29 -18.48 -0.41
N LYS A 167 -3.58 -17.53 -1.31
CA LYS A 167 -4.61 -17.74 -2.33
C LYS A 167 -4.28 -18.91 -3.26
N ALA A 168 -3.00 -19.10 -3.60
CA ALA A 168 -2.54 -20.25 -4.37
C ALA A 168 -2.68 -21.58 -3.57
N ALA A 169 -2.48 -21.56 -2.25
CA ALA A 169 -2.70 -22.71 -1.38
C ALA A 169 -4.18 -23.11 -1.30
N GLU A 170 -5.09 -22.12 -1.19
CA GLU A 170 -6.54 -22.32 -1.16
C GLU A 170 -7.07 -23.02 -2.43
N THR A 171 -6.34 -22.93 -3.54
CA THR A 171 -6.73 -23.61 -4.79
C THR A 171 -6.73 -25.12 -4.67
N GLY A 172 -5.96 -25.69 -3.72
CA GLY A 172 -5.92 -27.12 -3.48
C GLY A 172 -5.45 -27.95 -4.67
N ASN A 173 -4.76 -27.35 -5.63
CA ASN A 173 -4.39 -28.01 -6.89
C ASN A 173 -3.04 -27.48 -7.39
N PHE A 174 -2.16 -28.41 -7.79
CA PHE A 174 -0.83 -28.10 -8.32
C PHE A 174 -0.87 -27.07 -9.46
N TRP A 175 -1.69 -27.34 -10.49
CA TRP A 175 -1.78 -26.49 -11.69
C TRP A 175 -2.42 -25.13 -11.40
N LEU A 176 -3.52 -25.12 -10.63
CA LEU A 176 -4.21 -23.86 -10.27
C LEU A 176 -3.37 -23.00 -9.32
N GLY A 177 -2.59 -23.59 -8.41
CA GLY A 177 -1.66 -22.85 -7.56
C GLY A 177 -0.56 -22.16 -8.37
N GLY A 178 0.03 -22.88 -9.33
CA GLY A 178 1.00 -22.32 -10.28
C GLY A 178 0.40 -21.21 -11.16
N ALA A 179 -0.79 -21.44 -11.73
CA ALA A 179 -1.50 -20.46 -12.55
C ALA A 179 -1.87 -19.20 -11.76
N THR A 180 -2.28 -19.33 -10.50
CA THR A 180 -2.59 -18.21 -9.60
C THR A 180 -1.37 -17.31 -9.39
N MET A 181 -0.22 -17.92 -9.09
CA MET A 181 1.02 -17.16 -8.88
C MET A 181 1.59 -16.57 -10.18
N LEU A 182 1.40 -17.25 -11.31
CA LEU A 182 1.72 -16.70 -12.63
C LEU A 182 0.86 -15.49 -12.98
N ALA A 183 -0.45 -15.56 -12.77
CA ALA A 183 -1.37 -14.45 -12.99
C ALA A 183 -1.01 -13.24 -12.11
N PHE A 184 -0.70 -13.49 -10.83
CA PHE A 184 -0.17 -12.47 -9.93
C PHE A 184 1.13 -11.85 -10.45
N GLY A 185 2.09 -12.69 -10.85
CA GLY A 185 3.38 -12.27 -11.40
C GLY A 185 3.23 -11.39 -12.65
N LEU A 186 2.38 -11.82 -13.60
CA LEU A 186 2.03 -11.07 -14.81
C LEU A 186 1.41 -9.71 -14.48
N GLY A 187 0.55 -9.65 -13.45
CA GLY A 187 0.01 -8.39 -12.96
C GLY A 187 1.09 -7.42 -12.47
N THR A 188 2.11 -7.93 -11.77
CA THR A 188 3.21 -7.09 -11.25
C THR A 188 4.25 -6.68 -12.30
N PHE A 189 4.31 -7.41 -13.43
CA PHE A 189 5.31 -7.25 -14.49
C PHE A 189 5.34 -5.84 -15.12
N PRO A 190 4.23 -5.28 -15.64
CA PRO A 190 4.26 -3.97 -16.30
C PRO A 190 4.68 -2.85 -15.36
N THR A 191 4.25 -2.90 -14.10
CA THR A 191 4.61 -1.89 -13.09
C THR A 191 6.10 -1.93 -12.76
N MET A 192 6.68 -3.13 -12.64
CA MET A 192 8.11 -3.32 -12.31
C MET A 192 9.04 -3.04 -13.47
N LEU A 193 8.62 -3.40 -14.68
CA LEU A 193 9.31 -3.00 -15.89
C LEU A 193 9.28 -1.47 -16.05
N GLY A 194 8.12 -0.85 -15.83
CA GLY A 194 7.96 0.60 -15.84
C GLY A 194 8.87 1.30 -14.82
N VAL A 195 8.91 0.83 -13.57
CA VAL A 195 9.79 1.39 -12.53
C VAL A 195 11.26 1.20 -12.89
N GLY A 196 11.68 -0.01 -13.28
CA GLY A 196 13.07 -0.32 -13.65
C GLY A 196 13.57 0.58 -14.78
N VAL A 197 12.82 0.65 -15.88
CA VAL A 197 13.16 1.46 -17.06
C VAL A 197 13.11 2.96 -16.77
N SER A 198 12.13 3.42 -15.99
CA SER A 198 11.98 4.86 -15.69
C SER A 198 13.09 5.40 -14.80
N THR A 199 13.66 4.58 -13.91
CA THR A 199 14.70 5.04 -12.98
C THR A 199 16.02 5.41 -13.65
N ALA A 200 16.23 5.00 -14.89
CA ALA A 200 17.35 5.41 -15.71
C ALA A 200 17.26 6.87 -16.18
N LEU A 201 16.03 7.38 -16.27
CA LEU A 201 15.72 8.75 -16.66
C LEU A 201 15.67 9.68 -15.45
N VAL A 202 15.85 9.15 -14.22
CA VAL A 202 15.68 9.88 -12.96
C VAL A 202 17.04 10.17 -12.32
N SER A 203 17.27 11.44 -11.97
CA SER A 203 18.51 11.89 -11.34
C SER A 203 18.73 11.29 -9.93
N THR A 204 20.00 11.14 -9.53
CA THR A 204 20.43 10.51 -8.26
C THR A 204 19.73 11.08 -7.01
N ASN A 205 19.47 12.40 -6.98
CA ASN A 205 18.76 13.05 -5.87
C ASN A 205 17.29 12.60 -5.76
N ARG A 206 16.59 12.46 -6.89
CA ARG A 206 15.19 11.99 -6.94
C ARG A 206 15.08 10.49 -6.63
N ARG A 207 16.10 9.70 -6.99
CA ARG A 207 16.20 8.27 -6.62
C ARG A 207 16.24 8.07 -5.11
N SER A 208 17.04 8.86 -4.37
CA SER A 208 17.08 8.76 -2.91
C SER A 208 15.75 9.14 -2.24
N GLN A 209 15.02 10.11 -2.82
CA GLN A 209 13.69 10.49 -2.35
C GLN A 209 12.67 9.39 -2.60
N LEU A 210 12.74 8.72 -3.76
CA LEU A 210 11.90 7.58 -4.10
C LEU A 210 12.09 6.43 -3.10
N PHE A 211 13.33 6.14 -2.69
CA PHE A 211 13.63 5.11 -1.68
C PHE A 211 13.07 5.45 -0.30
N ARG A 212 13.19 6.72 0.12
CA ARG A 212 12.60 7.16 1.40
C ARG A 212 11.07 7.13 1.35
N MET A 213 10.46 7.47 0.21
CA MET A 213 9.01 7.35 0.00
C MET A 213 8.55 5.88 0.03
N GLY A 214 9.27 4.98 -0.63
CA GLY A 214 9.02 3.54 -0.59
C GLY A 214 9.10 2.98 0.83
N GLY A 215 10.04 3.47 1.64
CA GLY A 215 10.13 3.16 3.07
C GLY A 215 8.90 3.59 3.87
N TRP A 216 8.38 4.82 3.67
CA TRP A 216 7.14 5.28 4.30
C TRP A 216 5.90 4.48 3.89
N VAL A 217 5.79 4.13 2.62
CA VAL A 217 4.69 3.27 2.12
C VAL A 217 4.79 1.88 2.74
N THR A 218 5.98 1.28 2.76
CA THR A 218 6.23 -0.04 3.35
C THR A 218 5.96 -0.06 4.85
N LEU A 219 6.38 0.98 5.57
CA LEU A 219 6.09 1.17 7.00
C LEU A 219 4.58 1.25 7.24
N THR A 220 3.87 2.04 6.43
CA THR A 220 2.42 2.20 6.56
C THR A 220 1.70 0.88 6.31
N ILE A 221 2.07 0.15 5.26
CA ILE A 221 1.51 -1.18 4.97
C ILE A 221 1.83 -2.15 6.11
N GLY A 222 3.05 -2.14 6.66
CA GLY A 222 3.43 -2.99 7.79
C GLY A 222 2.63 -2.70 9.05
N ILE A 223 2.47 -1.42 9.41
CA ILE A 223 1.64 -0.98 10.55
C ILE A 223 0.19 -1.41 10.32
N LEU A 224 -0.38 -1.18 9.13
CA LEU A 224 -1.73 -1.62 8.80
C LEU A 224 -1.89 -3.15 8.89
N THR A 225 -0.86 -3.90 8.47
CA THR A 225 -0.85 -5.37 8.56
C THR A 225 -0.76 -5.86 10.01
N LEU A 226 -0.09 -5.13 10.91
CA LEU A 226 -0.04 -5.45 12.35
C LEU A 226 -1.31 -5.05 13.10
N LEU A 227 -1.90 -3.93 12.70
CA LEU A 227 -3.21 -3.48 13.22
C LEU A 227 -4.36 -4.37 12.75
N ARG A 228 -4.07 -5.34 11.85
CA ARG A 228 -4.98 -6.41 11.42
C ARG A 228 -5.33 -7.35 12.59
N THR A 229 -6.22 -6.89 13.47
CA THR A 229 -6.86 -7.73 14.49
C THR A 229 -8.02 -8.49 13.83
N GLY A 230 -8.22 -9.75 14.20
CA GLY A 230 -9.10 -10.70 13.50
C GLY A 230 -10.55 -10.27 13.26
N ASP A 231 -11.02 -9.19 13.91
CA ASP A 231 -12.39 -8.68 13.85
C ASP A 231 -12.56 -7.46 12.92
N MET A 232 -11.48 -6.94 12.33
CA MET A 232 -11.55 -5.79 11.41
C MET A 232 -11.77 -6.28 9.97
N VAL A 233 -12.99 -6.04 9.48
CA VAL A 233 -13.46 -6.47 8.15
C VAL A 233 -12.97 -5.54 7.01
N ASP A 234 -12.63 -4.27 7.30
CA ASP A 234 -12.22 -3.28 6.27
C ASP A 234 -11.14 -2.26 6.71
N TYR A 235 -9.91 -2.38 6.20
CA TYR A 235 -8.82 -1.42 6.49
C TYR A 235 -8.77 -0.23 5.52
N THR A 236 -9.29 -0.45 4.32
CA THR A 236 -9.24 0.49 3.19
C THR A 236 -10.01 1.77 3.50
N GLY A 237 -11.18 1.68 4.14
CA GLY A 237 -11.98 2.84 4.56
C GLY A 237 -11.29 3.70 5.61
N HIS A 238 -10.71 3.08 6.65
CA HIS A 238 -10.02 3.81 7.72
C HIS A 238 -8.69 4.43 7.27
N ALA A 239 -7.91 3.67 6.49
CA ALA A 239 -6.67 4.18 5.91
C ALA A 239 -6.96 5.36 4.97
N ALA A 240 -8.06 5.30 4.20
CA ALA A 240 -8.50 6.41 3.36
C ALA A 240 -8.82 7.66 4.18
N LEU A 241 -9.59 7.51 5.27
CA LEU A 241 -9.98 8.62 6.14
C LEU A 241 -8.76 9.28 6.81
N LEU A 242 -7.81 8.49 7.32
CA LEU A 242 -6.57 9.00 7.90
C LEU A 242 -5.71 9.73 6.86
N CYS A 243 -5.56 9.17 5.66
CA CYS A 243 -4.85 9.82 4.56
C CYS A 243 -5.48 11.16 4.20
N LEU A 244 -6.82 11.24 4.16
CA LEU A 244 -7.57 12.47 3.90
C LEU A 244 -7.35 13.51 5.00
N MET A 245 -7.41 13.12 6.27
CA MET A 245 -7.16 14.00 7.42
C MET A 245 -5.73 14.55 7.41
N LEU A 246 -4.74 13.69 7.18
CA LEU A 246 -3.33 14.10 7.06
C LEU A 246 -3.12 15.07 5.89
N ALA A 247 -3.74 14.81 4.73
CA ALA A 247 -3.67 15.71 3.58
C ALA A 247 -4.28 17.09 3.84
N LEU A 248 -5.30 17.16 4.70
CA LEU A 248 -5.99 18.40 5.08
C LEU A 248 -5.22 19.22 6.13
N ILE A 249 -4.57 18.55 7.10
CA ILE A 249 -3.76 19.20 8.16
C ILE A 249 -2.36 19.58 7.67
N ALA A 250 -1.84 18.92 6.62
CA ALA A 250 -0.46 19.08 6.16
C ALA A 250 0.00 20.53 5.93
N ARG A 251 -0.88 21.42 5.47
CA ARG A 251 -0.54 22.83 5.21
C ARG A 251 -0.60 23.71 6.46
N PRO A 252 -1.69 23.73 7.25
CA PRO A 252 -1.73 24.46 8.51
C PRO A 252 -0.58 24.10 9.46
N ILE A 253 -0.20 22.81 9.54
CA ILE A 253 0.82 22.34 10.49
C ILE A 253 2.26 22.43 9.95
N SER A 254 2.43 22.83 8.68
CA SER A 254 3.70 22.69 7.95
C SER A 254 4.91 23.36 8.62
N ARG A 255 4.67 24.41 9.43
CA ARG A 255 5.72 25.11 10.16
C ARG A 255 6.27 24.31 11.36
N PHE A 256 5.44 23.45 11.97
CA PHE A 256 5.87 22.53 13.04
C PHE A 256 6.29 21.17 12.48
N TRP A 257 5.58 20.67 11.48
CA TRP A 257 5.85 19.39 10.86
C TRP A 257 5.82 19.50 9.33
N PRO A 258 6.97 19.66 8.65
CA PRO A 258 7.01 19.88 7.21
C PRO A 258 6.85 18.59 6.39
N ASN A 259 7.01 17.41 7.00
CA ASN A 259 7.02 16.14 6.28
C ASN A 259 5.68 15.83 5.59
N PRO A 260 4.51 16.00 6.23
CA PRO A 260 3.21 15.76 5.57
C PRO A 260 2.97 16.69 4.37
N LEU A 261 3.51 17.91 4.37
CA LEU A 261 3.36 18.85 3.25
C LEU A 261 4.03 18.33 1.98
N ARG A 262 5.21 17.70 2.11
CA ARG A 262 5.95 17.11 0.98
C ARG A 262 5.16 16.00 0.29
N TYR A 263 4.37 15.27 1.06
CA TYR A 263 3.60 14.11 0.57
C TYR A 263 2.10 14.38 0.46
N ARG A 264 1.66 15.63 0.59
CA ARG A 264 0.24 16.00 0.61
C ARG A 264 -0.55 15.48 -0.59
N ARG A 265 0.04 15.56 -1.80
CA ARG A 265 -0.59 15.06 -3.03
C ARG A 265 -0.72 13.53 -3.01
N ALA A 266 0.35 12.83 -2.61
CA ALA A 266 0.34 11.37 -2.49
C ALA A 266 -0.66 10.89 -1.43
N LEU A 267 -0.78 11.60 -0.29
CA LEU A 267 -1.78 11.32 0.74
C LEU A 267 -3.22 11.51 0.21
N GLY A 268 -3.47 12.57 -0.56
CA GLY A 268 -4.78 12.81 -1.17
C GLY A 268 -5.18 11.77 -2.21
N VAL A 269 -4.27 11.43 -3.13
CA VAL A 269 -4.50 10.37 -4.13
C VAL A 269 -4.61 9.00 -3.46
N GLY A 270 -3.77 8.74 -2.45
CA GLY A 270 -3.84 7.51 -1.65
C GLY A 270 -5.17 7.37 -0.93
N ALA A 271 -5.71 8.45 -0.36
CA ALA A 271 -7.05 8.44 0.23
C ALA A 271 -8.13 8.03 -0.79
N PHE A 272 -8.09 8.59 -2.00
CA PHE A 272 -9.04 8.24 -3.06
C PHE A 272 -8.94 6.77 -3.50
N VAL A 273 -7.73 6.28 -3.76
CA VAL A 273 -7.52 4.88 -4.19
C VAL A 273 -7.98 3.91 -3.11
N LEU A 274 -7.70 4.21 -1.84
CA LEU A 274 -8.13 3.40 -0.71
C LEU A 274 -9.66 3.45 -0.54
N SER A 275 -10.30 4.60 -0.75
CA SER A 275 -11.77 4.69 -0.76
C SER A 275 -12.39 3.87 -1.88
N LEU A 276 -11.79 3.85 -3.08
CA LEU A 276 -12.28 3.03 -4.19
C LEU A 276 -12.16 1.54 -3.86
N ALA A 277 -11.02 1.11 -3.30
CA ALA A 277 -10.81 -0.25 -2.84
C ALA A 277 -11.82 -0.67 -1.75
N HIS A 278 -12.15 0.24 -0.83
CA HIS A 278 -13.17 0.02 0.20
C HIS A 278 -14.56 -0.22 -0.40
N VAL A 279 -14.99 0.64 -1.33
CA VAL A 279 -16.29 0.48 -1.99
C VAL A 279 -16.34 -0.82 -2.79
N SER A 280 -15.28 -1.14 -3.54
CA SER A 280 -15.21 -2.39 -4.31
C SER A 280 -15.29 -3.62 -3.42
N TYR A 281 -14.58 -3.63 -2.28
CA TYR A 281 -14.62 -4.75 -1.35
C TYR A 281 -16.00 -4.90 -0.71
N MET A 282 -16.63 -3.81 -0.26
CA MET A 282 -17.99 -3.84 0.29
C MET A 282 -19.03 -4.32 -0.70
N PHE A 283 -18.92 -3.88 -1.96
CA PHE A 283 -19.85 -4.28 -3.01
C PHE A 283 -19.79 -5.77 -3.32
N ASP A 284 -18.58 -6.33 -3.27
CA ASP A 284 -18.33 -7.74 -3.52
C ASP A 284 -18.72 -8.62 -2.31
N HIS A 285 -18.23 -8.28 -1.11
CA HIS A 285 -18.36 -9.13 0.08
C HIS A 285 -19.68 -8.94 0.84
N THR A 286 -20.21 -7.71 0.93
CA THR A 286 -21.45 -7.44 1.66
C THR A 286 -22.67 -7.50 0.76
N PHE A 287 -22.57 -6.94 -0.46
CA PHE A 287 -23.71 -6.85 -1.37
C PHE A 287 -23.76 -7.98 -2.38
N SER A 288 -22.70 -8.77 -2.58
CA SER A 288 -22.65 -9.82 -3.63
C SER A 288 -23.09 -9.29 -5.00
N TRP A 289 -22.76 -8.03 -5.31
CA TRP A 289 -23.20 -7.31 -6.51
C TRP A 289 -24.73 -7.10 -6.66
N ASN A 290 -25.50 -7.32 -5.60
CA ASN A 290 -26.95 -7.17 -5.56
C ASN A 290 -27.35 -5.76 -5.11
N LEU A 291 -27.46 -4.83 -6.07
CA LEU A 291 -27.89 -3.45 -5.84
C LEU A 291 -29.26 -3.30 -5.17
N PRO A 292 -30.28 -4.11 -5.51
CA PRO A 292 -31.57 -4.10 -4.80
C PRO A 292 -31.45 -4.31 -3.29
N ALA A 293 -30.40 -4.97 -2.78
CA ALA A 293 -30.21 -5.14 -1.33
C ALA A 293 -30.05 -3.79 -0.59
N LEU A 294 -29.67 -2.71 -1.29
CA LEU A 294 -29.55 -1.37 -0.71
C LEU A 294 -30.89 -0.84 -0.18
N SER A 295 -32.01 -1.16 -0.82
CA SER A 295 -33.34 -0.68 -0.41
C SER A 295 -33.89 -1.40 0.81
N PHE A 296 -33.36 -2.57 1.15
CA PHE A 296 -33.79 -3.37 2.29
C PHE A 296 -33.08 -2.99 3.60
N MET A 297 -32.04 -2.15 3.57
CA MET A 297 -31.40 -1.65 4.79
C MET A 297 -32.25 -0.63 5.52
N LEU A 298 -32.02 -0.48 6.83
CA LEU A 298 -32.65 0.59 7.61
C LEU A 298 -32.33 1.98 7.00
N PRO A 299 -33.29 2.92 7.01
CA PRO A 299 -33.10 4.26 6.45
C PRO A 299 -31.84 4.97 6.95
N ILE A 300 -31.47 4.76 8.22
CA ILE A 300 -30.27 5.37 8.83
C ILE A 300 -28.97 4.91 8.14
N HIS A 301 -28.87 3.62 7.78
CA HIS A 301 -27.69 3.08 7.09
C HIS A 301 -27.69 3.46 5.61
N GLN A 302 -28.88 3.61 5.00
CA GLN A 302 -28.98 4.14 3.64
C GLN A 302 -28.41 5.57 3.55
N VAL A 303 -28.77 6.44 4.51
CA VAL A 303 -28.21 7.80 4.59
C VAL A 303 -26.69 7.76 4.78
N GLY A 304 -26.19 6.86 5.64
CA GLY A 304 -24.77 6.65 5.82
C GLY A 304 -24.04 6.23 4.54
N MET A 305 -24.59 5.31 3.76
CA MET A 305 -24.01 4.92 2.47
C MET A 305 -24.04 6.05 1.44
N TRP A 306 -25.16 6.77 1.31
CA TRP A 306 -25.26 7.92 0.41
C TRP A 306 -24.24 9.00 0.77
N ALA A 307 -24.00 9.24 2.06
CA ALA A 307 -22.93 10.14 2.49
C ALA A 307 -21.54 9.66 2.01
N GLY A 308 -21.26 8.36 2.07
CA GLY A 308 -20.03 7.76 1.53
C GLY A 308 -19.87 7.92 0.02
N ILE A 309 -20.94 7.65 -0.75
CA ILE A 309 -20.96 7.79 -2.22
C ILE A 309 -20.72 9.25 -2.62
N ILE A 310 -21.41 10.19 -1.97
CA ILE A 310 -21.26 11.63 -2.25
C ILE A 310 -19.84 12.09 -1.86
N ALA A 311 -19.30 11.62 -0.73
CA ALA A 311 -17.92 11.93 -0.34
C ALA A 311 -16.92 11.45 -1.41
N LEU A 312 -17.07 10.22 -1.91
CA LEU A 312 -16.25 9.67 -2.98
C LEU A 312 -16.36 10.52 -4.26
N ALA A 313 -17.57 10.91 -4.64
CA ALA A 313 -17.81 11.79 -5.79
C ALA A 313 -17.11 13.15 -5.64
N LEU A 314 -17.10 13.73 -4.44
CA LEU A 314 -16.45 15.03 -4.16
C LEU A 314 -14.92 14.96 -4.20
N ILE A 315 -14.30 13.85 -3.78
CA ILE A 315 -12.83 13.68 -3.83
C ILE A 315 -12.33 13.25 -5.22
N THR A 316 -13.20 12.69 -6.07
CA THR A 316 -12.84 12.17 -7.40
C THR A 316 -12.21 13.25 -8.30
N PRO A 317 -12.79 14.46 -8.46
CA PRO A 317 -12.16 15.51 -9.25
C PRO A 317 -10.78 15.94 -8.73
N ALA A 318 -10.58 15.95 -7.41
CA ALA A 318 -9.28 16.30 -6.81
C ALA A 318 -8.22 15.23 -7.11
N ALA A 319 -8.60 13.95 -7.07
CA ALA A 319 -7.71 12.85 -7.45
C ALA A 319 -7.36 12.88 -8.95
N LEU A 320 -8.35 13.05 -9.83
CA LEU A 320 -8.15 13.08 -11.28
C LEU A 320 -7.35 14.31 -11.75
N THR A 321 -7.41 15.42 -11.02
CA THR A 321 -6.66 16.66 -11.35
C THR A 321 -5.31 16.77 -10.63
N SER A 322 -4.81 15.66 -10.06
CA SER A 322 -3.52 15.62 -9.36
C SER A 322 -2.28 15.52 -10.28
N PHE A 323 -2.45 15.56 -11.60
CA PHE A 323 -1.34 15.60 -12.57
C PHE A 323 -0.79 17.02 -12.76
N ASP A 324 0.52 17.15 -12.99
CA ASP A 324 1.17 18.45 -13.13
C ASP A 324 0.64 19.27 -14.33
N SER A 325 0.33 18.61 -15.45
CA SER A 325 -0.23 19.25 -16.65
C SER A 325 -1.64 19.83 -16.43
N LEU A 326 -2.48 19.10 -15.68
CA LEU A 326 -3.84 19.55 -15.36
C LEU A 326 -3.81 20.68 -14.31
N MET A 327 -2.85 20.67 -13.40
CA MET A 327 -2.64 21.75 -12.44
C MET A 327 -2.29 23.06 -13.13
N SER A 328 -1.37 23.05 -14.11
CA SER A 328 -1.02 24.26 -14.88
C SER A 328 -2.18 24.76 -15.74
N TYR A 329 -3.01 23.84 -16.27
CA TYR A 329 -4.18 24.19 -17.08
C TYR A 329 -5.33 24.79 -16.26
N LEU A 330 -5.63 24.23 -15.09
CA LEU A 330 -6.77 24.62 -14.26
C LEU A 330 -6.54 25.87 -13.41
N GLY A 331 -5.28 26.23 -13.12
CA GLY A 331 -4.91 27.45 -12.41
C GLY A 331 -5.72 27.68 -11.11
N LYS A 332 -6.52 28.75 -11.07
CA LYS A 332 -7.36 29.09 -9.90
C LYS A 332 -8.47 28.06 -9.62
N ARG A 333 -9.03 27.40 -10.64
CA ARG A 333 -10.09 26.38 -10.50
C ARG A 333 -9.57 25.10 -9.84
N TRP A 334 -8.29 24.77 -10.05
CA TRP A 334 -7.63 23.64 -9.38
C TRP A 334 -7.79 23.69 -7.87
N ARG A 335 -7.72 24.89 -7.30
CA ARG A 335 -7.87 25.12 -5.86
C ARG A 335 -9.30 24.94 -5.38
N GLN A 336 -10.29 25.39 -6.16
CA GLN A 336 -11.71 25.19 -5.84
C GLN A 336 -12.05 23.70 -5.81
N ILE A 337 -11.51 22.92 -6.73
CA ILE A 337 -11.66 21.47 -6.77
C ILE A 337 -11.10 20.83 -5.48
N HIS A 338 -9.92 21.22 -5.03
CA HIS A 338 -9.32 20.68 -3.80
C HIS A 338 -10.00 21.16 -2.51
N LEU A 339 -10.85 22.19 -2.56
CA LEU A 339 -11.67 22.59 -1.41
C LEU A 339 -12.84 21.64 -1.18
N LEU A 340 -13.27 20.88 -2.20
CA LEU A 340 -14.31 19.85 -2.08
C LEU A 340 -13.91 18.69 -1.16
N SER A 341 -12.61 18.51 -0.89
CA SER A 341 -12.14 17.53 0.09
C SER A 341 -12.57 17.83 1.53
N VAL A 342 -12.98 19.08 1.84
CA VAL A 342 -13.47 19.48 3.16
C VAL A 342 -14.90 18.99 3.42
N PRO A 343 -15.90 19.30 2.58
CA PRO A 343 -17.22 18.70 2.74
C PRO A 343 -17.17 17.17 2.60
N ALA A 344 -16.25 16.62 1.79
CA ALA A 344 -16.03 15.18 1.73
C ALA A 344 -15.61 14.58 3.08
N LEU A 345 -14.71 15.22 3.85
CA LEU A 345 -14.32 14.75 5.19
C LEU A 345 -15.52 14.67 6.14
N ILE A 346 -16.40 15.68 6.10
CA ILE A 346 -17.62 15.71 6.92
C ILE A 346 -18.55 14.57 6.54
N LEU A 347 -18.76 14.36 5.24
CA LEU A 347 -19.58 13.25 4.75
C LEU A 347 -18.97 11.87 5.06
N CYS A 348 -17.65 11.72 5.02
CA CYS A 348 -16.98 10.50 5.48
C CYS A 348 -17.18 10.26 6.99
N ALA A 349 -17.16 11.32 7.80
CA ALA A 349 -17.42 11.20 9.23
C ALA A 349 -18.87 10.75 9.51
N ILE A 350 -19.83 11.31 8.77
CA ILE A 350 -21.25 10.91 8.81
C ILE A 350 -21.39 9.46 8.35
N HIS A 351 -20.76 9.08 7.25
CA HIS A 351 -20.76 7.71 6.73
C HIS A 351 -20.30 6.70 7.79
N VAL A 352 -19.14 6.94 8.43
CA VAL A 352 -18.61 6.05 9.47
C VAL A 352 -19.50 6.04 10.73
N GLY A 353 -20.09 7.18 11.09
CA GLY A 353 -20.98 7.29 12.25
C GLY A 353 -22.33 6.57 12.06
N LEU A 354 -22.89 6.60 10.85
CA LEU A 354 -24.22 6.06 10.55
C LEU A 354 -24.23 4.61 10.08
N VAL A 355 -23.25 4.20 9.27
CA VAL A 355 -23.11 2.80 8.84
C VAL A 355 -22.50 1.96 9.97
N GLY A 356 -21.85 2.63 10.93
CA GLY A 356 -21.03 1.97 11.93
C GLY A 356 -19.71 1.52 11.31
N SER A 357 -18.64 1.65 12.07
CA SER A 357 -17.46 0.85 11.78
C SER A 357 -17.67 -0.48 12.50
N HIS A 358 -17.61 -1.59 11.76
CA HIS A 358 -17.24 -2.91 12.32
C HIS A 358 -15.78 -2.82 12.80
N TYR A 359 -15.50 -1.88 13.71
CA TYR A 359 -14.16 -1.63 14.15
C TYR A 359 -13.76 -2.72 15.13
N LEU A 360 -14.65 -3.16 16.03
CA LEU A 360 -14.28 -4.03 17.16
C LEU A 360 -15.52 -4.64 17.87
N GLY A 361 -16.20 -5.61 17.24
CA GLY A 361 -17.24 -6.41 17.89
C GLY A 361 -18.69 -6.03 17.56
N GLU A 362 -19.60 -6.97 17.84
CA GLU A 362 -20.97 -7.17 17.35
C GLU A 362 -21.96 -6.00 17.46
N LEU A 363 -23.15 -6.20 16.89
CA LEU A 363 -24.35 -5.32 16.85
C LEU A 363 -24.88 -4.84 18.22
N GLU A 364 -24.18 -5.11 19.32
CA GLU A 364 -24.52 -4.59 20.63
C GLU A 364 -23.87 -3.21 20.86
N SER A 365 -24.70 -2.21 21.17
CA SER A 365 -24.29 -0.85 21.56
C SER A 365 -23.52 -0.87 22.89
N THR A 366 -22.29 -1.36 22.85
CA THR A 366 -21.36 -1.30 23.98
C THR A 366 -20.86 0.13 24.16
N THR A 367 -20.68 0.56 25.40
CA THR A 367 -20.14 1.89 25.79
C THR A 367 -18.83 2.22 25.09
N ILE A 368 -18.05 1.19 24.76
CA ILE A 368 -16.77 1.29 24.04
C ILE A 368 -16.97 1.77 22.59
N GLN A 369 -18.04 1.35 21.90
CA GLN A 369 -18.32 1.78 20.53
C GLN A 369 -18.74 3.26 20.49
N GLN A 370 -19.56 3.69 21.46
CA GLN A 370 -19.97 5.09 21.62
C GLN A 370 -18.77 6.01 21.92
N LEU A 371 -17.84 5.58 22.78
CA LEU A 371 -16.60 6.33 23.03
C LEU A 371 -15.75 6.50 21.76
N ARG A 372 -15.71 5.48 20.89
CA ARG A 372 -14.91 5.50 19.66
C ARG A 372 -15.52 6.38 18.56
N THR A 373 -16.84 6.37 18.39
CA THR A 373 -17.52 7.27 17.45
C THR A 373 -17.38 8.73 17.91
N VAL A 374 -17.47 8.98 19.21
CA VAL A 374 -17.19 10.31 19.80
C VAL A 374 -15.74 10.72 19.56
N PHE A 375 -14.77 9.81 19.74
CA PHE A 375 -13.36 10.10 19.45
C PHE A 375 -13.12 10.46 17.98
N LEU A 376 -13.75 9.75 17.03
CA LEU A 376 -13.66 10.07 15.61
C LEU A 376 -14.29 11.43 15.29
N GLY A 377 -15.44 11.73 15.89
CA GLY A 377 -16.08 13.05 15.83
C GLY A 377 -15.17 14.16 16.36
N ALA A 378 -14.52 13.95 17.51
CA ALA A 378 -13.56 14.88 18.07
C ALA A 378 -12.34 15.09 17.15
N LEU A 379 -11.83 14.02 16.54
CA LEU A 379 -10.68 14.08 15.64
C LEU A 379 -11.00 14.82 14.33
N THR A 380 -12.18 14.58 13.76
CA THR A 380 -12.67 15.31 12.57
C THR A 380 -12.90 16.79 12.88
N LEU A 381 -13.49 17.12 14.04
CA LEU A 381 -13.58 18.50 14.53
C LEU A 381 -12.20 19.13 14.73
N GLY A 382 -11.25 18.40 15.30
CA GLY A 382 -9.87 18.83 15.46
C GLY A 382 -9.21 19.19 14.13
N VAL A 383 -9.39 18.37 13.09
CA VAL A 383 -8.92 18.66 11.72
C VAL A 383 -9.52 19.96 11.18
N LEU A 384 -10.83 20.18 11.40
CA LEU A 384 -11.52 21.39 10.96
C LEU A 384 -11.05 22.63 11.73
N LEU A 385 -10.88 22.53 13.05
CA LEU A 385 -10.35 23.58 13.91
C LEU A 385 -8.94 23.99 13.50
N VAL A 386 -8.06 23.02 13.23
CA VAL A 386 -6.69 23.28 12.75
C VAL A 386 -6.69 24.01 11.39
N ARG A 387 -7.75 23.90 10.58
CA ARG A 387 -7.89 24.69 9.34
C ARG A 387 -8.56 26.04 9.56
N TRP A 388 -9.20 26.26 10.70
CA TRP A 388 -9.90 27.51 10.98
C TRP A 388 -8.93 28.54 11.56
N ARG A 389 -8.73 29.65 10.84
CA ARG A 389 -7.82 30.74 11.27
C ARG A 389 -8.15 31.27 12.68
N LEU A 390 -9.44 31.29 13.05
CA LEU A 390 -9.88 31.76 14.36
C LEU A 390 -9.39 30.87 15.51
N ALA A 391 -9.26 29.56 15.30
CA ALA A 391 -8.74 28.65 16.31
C ALA A 391 -7.26 28.95 16.65
N TRP A 392 -6.45 29.30 15.64
CA TRP A 392 -5.05 29.69 15.84
C TRP A 392 -4.90 31.04 16.54
N LEU A 393 -5.85 31.95 16.32
CA LEU A 393 -5.93 33.23 17.02
C LEU A 393 -6.29 33.03 18.49
N LEU A 394 -7.28 32.17 18.78
CA LEU A 394 -7.68 31.82 20.16
C LEU A 394 -6.53 31.17 20.94
N LEU A 395 -5.69 30.37 20.27
CA LEU A 395 -4.52 29.73 20.87
C LEU A 395 -3.26 30.62 20.89
N SER A 396 -3.34 31.88 20.44
CA SER A 396 -2.19 32.80 20.35
C SER A 396 -1.00 32.24 19.53
N LEU A 397 -1.27 31.39 18.54
CA LEU A 397 -0.27 30.74 17.69
C LEU A 397 -0.34 31.22 16.22
N ASP A 398 -0.92 32.40 15.97
CA ASP A 398 -1.14 32.98 14.65
C ASP A 398 0.14 33.02 13.79
N LYS A 399 1.29 33.29 14.43
CA LYS A 399 2.61 33.29 13.80
C LYS A 399 2.92 31.98 13.07
N PHE A 400 2.32 30.86 13.47
CA PHE A 400 2.59 29.55 12.86
C PHE A 400 1.58 29.10 11.81
N TYR A 401 0.46 29.81 11.68
CA TYR A 401 -0.58 29.46 10.73
C TYR A 401 -0.19 29.89 9.30
N VAL A 402 -0.09 28.92 8.40
CA VAL A 402 0.08 29.19 6.96
C VAL A 402 -1.30 29.23 6.30
N PRO A 403 -1.80 30.41 5.89
CA PRO A 403 -3.12 30.51 5.30
C PRO A 403 -3.15 29.77 3.96
N PRO A 404 -4.28 29.11 3.63
CA PRO A 404 -4.43 28.45 2.34
C PRO A 404 -4.34 29.43 1.14
N ASN A 405 -4.42 30.74 1.38
CA ASN A 405 -4.37 31.82 0.37
C ASN A 405 -2.97 32.28 -0.07
N GLN A 406 -1.89 31.96 0.66
CA GLN A 406 -0.55 32.39 0.22
C GLN A 406 0.06 31.33 -0.71
N SER A 407 -0.13 31.47 -2.01
CA SER A 407 0.79 30.92 -3.00
C SER A 407 1.84 31.99 -3.30
N LYS A 408 3.10 31.71 -2.96
CA LYS A 408 4.20 32.17 -3.81
C LYS A 408 4.42 31.11 -4.87
#